data_AF-A0A938P708-F1
#
_entry.id   AF-A0A938P708-F1
#
_cell.length_a   1.000
_cell.length_b   1.000
_cell.length_c   1.000
_cell.angle_alpha   90.00
_cell.angle_beta   90.00
_cell.angle_gamma   90.00
#
_symmetry.space_group_name_H-M   'P 1'
#
loop_
_entity.id
_entity.type
_entity.pdbx_description
1 polymer ?
#
loop_
_entity_poly.entity_id
_entity_poly.type
_entity_poly.pdbx_seq_one_letter_code
_entity_poly.pdbx_strand_id
1 'polypeptide(L)'
;MTCHVRALLLLILAALFGSCAPREEQSPLREYFKTDEAGVQAGGVKMIPIETPKGTFNVWTKKFGNNPRIKLLLLHGGPGATHEYFECFESFLPPEGIEFIYYDQLG
;
A
#
# COMPACT_ATOMS: atom_id res chain seq x y z
N MET A 1 -57.49 -6.95 10.75
CA MET A 1 -56.80 -6.91 9.44
C MET A 1 -56.05 -5.60 9.18
N THR A 2 -56.51 -4.44 9.66
CA THR A 2 -55.90 -3.12 9.40
C THR A 2 -54.59 -2.83 10.18
N CYS A 3 -54.38 -3.45 11.35
CA CYS A 3 -53.18 -3.26 12.17
C CYS A 3 -51.92 -3.89 11.55
N HIS A 4 -52.03 -5.12 11.00
CA HIS A 4 -50.92 -5.80 10.34
C HIS A 4 -50.48 -5.11 9.05
N VAL A 5 -51.42 -4.54 8.30
CA VAL A 5 -51.13 -3.79 7.06
C VAL A 5 -50.34 -2.50 7.37
N ARG A 6 -50.69 -1.78 8.44
CA ARG A 6 -49.93 -0.59 8.89
C ARG A 6 -48.54 -0.94 9.40
N ALA A 7 -48.41 -2.02 10.18
CA ALA A 7 -47.11 -2.50 10.64
C ALA A 7 -46.19 -2.91 9.48
N LEU A 8 -46.75 -3.58 8.47
CA LEU A 8 -46.02 -3.98 7.26
C LEU A 8 -45.58 -2.77 6.43
N LEU A 9 -46.44 -1.75 6.28
CA LEU A 9 -46.12 -0.49 5.60
C LEU A 9 -44.99 0.28 6.29
N LEU A 10 -44.98 0.33 7.63
CA LEU A 10 -43.92 0.98 8.40
C LEU A 10 -42.58 0.25 8.30
N LEU A 11 -42.60 -1.09 8.26
CA LEU A 11 -41.40 -1.91 8.08
C LEU A 11 -40.79 -1.76 6.67
N ILE A 12 -41.62 -1.71 5.63
CA ILE A 12 -41.16 -1.46 4.26
C ILE A 12 -40.56 -0.06 4.13
N LEU A 13 -41.19 0.94 4.74
CA LEU A 13 -40.69 2.31 4.72
C LEU A 13 -39.33 2.43 5.45
N ALA A 14 -39.17 1.77 6.59
CA ALA A 14 -37.89 1.72 7.31
C ALA A 14 -36.78 1.02 6.52
N ALA A 15 -37.10 -0.06 5.79
CA ALA A 15 -36.14 -0.77 4.95
C ALA A 15 -35.66 0.08 3.76
N LEU A 16 -36.51 0.94 3.20
CA LEU A 16 -36.14 1.87 2.13
C LEU A 16 -35.13 2.94 2.60
N PHE A 17 -35.19 3.36 3.87
CA PHE A 17 -34.23 4.32 4.43
C PHE A 17 -32.87 3.69 4.81
N GLY A 18 -32.81 2.38 5.05
CA GLY A 18 -31.56 1.68 5.38
C GLY A 18 -30.61 1.48 4.19
N SER A 19 -31.10 1.59 2.95
CA SER A 19 -30.30 1.37 1.73
C SER A 19 -29.43 2.58 1.33
N CYS A 20 -29.58 3.73 2.00
CA CYS A 20 -28.79 4.94 1.74
C CYS A 20 -27.60 5.13 2.69
N ALA A 21 -27.20 4.09 3.43
CA ALA A 21 -25.94 4.16 4.16
C ALA A 21 -24.79 4.39 3.16
N PRO A 22 -23.95 5.43 3.33
CA PRO A 22 -22.77 5.59 2.49
C PRO A 22 -21.90 4.35 2.65
N ARG A 23 -21.69 3.64 1.54
CA ARG A 23 -20.71 2.56 1.48
C ARG A 23 -19.34 3.20 1.66
N GLU A 24 -18.58 2.82 2.68
CA GLU A 24 -17.17 3.17 2.77
C GLU A 24 -16.43 2.51 1.60
N GLU A 25 -16.40 3.20 0.46
CA GLU A 25 -15.61 2.78 -0.68
C GLU A 25 -14.16 3.14 -0.35
N GLN A 26 -13.39 2.13 0.06
CA GLN A 26 -11.97 2.28 0.34
C GLN A 26 -11.29 2.76 -0.94
N SER A 27 -10.82 4.00 -0.94
CA SER A 27 -10.10 4.56 -2.09
C SER A 27 -8.91 3.65 -2.43
N PRO A 28 -8.80 3.17 -3.68
CA PRO A 28 -7.66 2.32 -4.10
C PRO A 28 -6.31 2.97 -3.81
N LEU A 29 -6.23 4.30 -3.91
CA LEU A 29 -5.02 5.06 -3.56
C LEU A 29 -4.73 5.04 -2.05
N ARG A 30 -5.75 5.10 -1.20
CA ARG A 30 -5.56 4.99 0.25
C ARG A 30 -5.03 3.62 0.64
N GLU A 31 -5.53 2.54 0.03
CA GLU A 31 -5.01 1.20 0.30
C GLU A 31 -3.59 1.05 -0.25
N TYR A 32 -3.30 1.60 -1.43
CA TYR A 32 -1.96 1.57 -2.00
C TYR A 32 -0.91 2.31 -1.15
N PHE A 33 -1.25 3.44 -0.54
CA PHE A 33 -0.34 4.18 0.35
C PHE A 33 -0.46 3.79 1.82
N LYS A 34 -1.20 2.74 2.13
CA LYS A 34 -1.37 2.27 3.50
C LYS A 34 -0.08 1.64 4.01
N THR A 35 0.40 2.17 5.13
CA THR A 35 1.50 1.57 5.88
C THR A 35 1.04 0.30 6.59
N ASP A 36 1.80 -0.77 6.40
CA ASP A 36 1.66 -2.07 7.05
C ASP A 36 2.63 -2.24 8.24
N GLU A 37 3.36 -1.17 8.60
CA GLU A 37 4.45 -1.22 9.56
C GLU A 37 4.05 -0.63 10.91
N ALA A 38 4.35 -1.37 11.98
CA ALA A 38 4.20 -0.88 13.35
C ALA A 38 5.46 -0.11 13.77
N GLY A 39 5.28 1.06 14.40
CA GLY A 39 6.39 1.84 14.97
C GLY A 39 6.66 3.15 14.23
N VAL A 40 7.93 3.59 14.28
CA VAL A 40 8.36 4.86 13.68
C VAL A 40 8.31 4.75 12.16
N GLN A 41 7.60 5.67 11.52
CA GLN A 41 7.45 5.71 10.08
C GLN A 41 8.57 6.54 9.45
N ALA A 42 9.35 5.92 8.57
CA ALA A 42 10.44 6.55 7.83
C ALA A 42 10.17 6.58 6.32
N GLY A 43 8.90 6.78 5.91
CA GLY A 43 8.54 6.86 4.49
C GLY A 43 8.84 5.57 3.70
N GLY A 44 8.68 4.41 4.32
CA GLY A 44 8.97 3.10 3.72
C GLY A 44 10.44 2.70 3.75
N VAL A 45 11.32 3.51 4.36
CA VAL A 45 12.74 3.20 4.52
C VAL A 45 12.97 2.13 5.59
N LYS A 46 13.77 1.13 5.25
CA LYS A 46 14.20 0.06 6.14
C LYS A 46 15.66 -0.33 5.91
N MET A 47 16.37 -0.59 7.00
CA MET A 47 17.64 -1.31 6.97
C MET A 47 17.36 -2.80 7.13
N ILE A 48 17.81 -3.61 6.17
CA ILE A 48 17.61 -5.07 6.18
C ILE A 48 18.98 -5.75 6.38
N PRO A 49 19.13 -6.66 7.37
CA PRO A 49 20.34 -7.45 7.50
C PRO A 49 20.38 -8.54 6.42
N ILE A 50 21.51 -8.63 5.72
CA ILE A 50 21.82 -9.65 4.74
C ILE A 50 22.99 -10.48 5.26
N GLU A 51 22.73 -11.76 5.53
CA GLU A 51 23.75 -12.70 5.97
C GLU A 51 24.51 -13.26 4.77
N THR A 52 25.83 -13.20 4.83
CA THR A 52 26.71 -13.74 3.80
C THR A 52 27.85 -14.53 4.45
N PRO A 53 28.60 -15.35 3.70
CA PRO A 53 29.81 -16.00 4.23
C PRO A 53 30.89 -15.03 4.73
N LYS A 54 30.85 -13.75 4.32
CA LYS A 54 31.79 -12.71 4.75
C LYS A 54 31.32 -11.91 5.97
N GLY A 55 30.11 -12.20 6.47
CA GLY A 55 29.49 -11.48 7.59
C GLY A 55 28.09 -10.97 7.26
N THR A 56 27.47 -10.34 8.25
CA THR A 56 26.17 -9.68 8.12
C THR A 56 26.36 -8.23 7.72
N PHE A 57 25.68 -7.82 6.66
CA PHE A 57 25.69 -6.44 6.18
C PHE A 57 24.28 -5.86 6.26
N ASN A 58 24.15 -4.58 6.56
CA ASN A 58 22.86 -3.91 6.56
C ASN A 58 22.70 -3.13 5.25
N VAL A 59 21.71 -3.49 4.45
CA VAL A 59 21.38 -2.81 3.20
C VAL A 59 20.22 -1.84 3.41
N TRP A 60 20.29 -0.71 2.75
CA TRP A 60 19.21 0.27 2.77
C TRP A 60 18.17 -0.10 1.71
N THR A 61 16.90 0.00 2.08
CA THR A 61 15.76 -0.19 1.18
C THR A 61 14.70 0.87 1.42
N LYS A 62 13.95 1.22 0.38
CA LYS A 62 12.73 2.04 0.50
C LYS A 62 11.62 1.43 -0.33
N LYS A 63 10.52 1.05 0.33
CA LYS A 63 9.30 0.58 -0.33
C LYS A 63 8.41 1.77 -0.69
N PHE A 64 7.90 1.77 -1.91
CA PHE A 64 6.91 2.74 -2.38
C PHE A 64 5.63 2.02 -2.79
N GLY A 65 4.53 2.37 -2.12
CA GLY A 65 3.23 1.73 -2.31
C GLY A 65 3.06 0.39 -1.60
N ASN A 66 1.88 -0.19 -1.80
CA ASN A 66 1.45 -1.44 -1.21
C ASN A 66 0.55 -2.16 -2.23
N ASN A 67 1.12 -3.10 -2.96
CA ASN A 67 0.40 -3.92 -3.93
C ASN A 67 0.65 -5.41 -3.64
N PRO A 68 -0.41 -6.22 -3.40
CA PRO A 68 -0.25 -7.63 -3.10
C PRO A 68 0.12 -8.49 -4.33
N ARG A 69 -0.01 -7.95 -5.53
CA ARG A 69 0.06 -8.69 -6.80
C ARG A 69 1.33 -8.41 -7.61
N ILE A 70 1.75 -7.15 -7.70
CA ILE A 70 2.88 -6.72 -8.54
C ILE A 70 3.88 -5.94 -7.67
N LYS A 71 5.08 -6.51 -7.52
CA LYS A 71 6.20 -5.94 -6.77
C LYS A 71 7.45 -5.90 -7.65
N LEU A 72 8.12 -4.76 -7.72
CA LEU A 72 9.33 -4.54 -8.50
C LEU A 72 10.51 -4.17 -7.61
N LEU A 73 11.60 -4.94 -7.69
CA LEU A 73 12.87 -4.59 -7.02
C LEU A 73 13.76 -3.84 -8.00
N LEU A 74 14.17 -2.63 -7.63
CA LEU A 74 15.04 -1.78 -8.42
C LEU A 74 16.48 -1.93 -7.95
N LEU A 75 17.33 -2.47 -8.81
CA LEU A 75 18.74 -2.70 -8.56
C LEU A 75 19.56 -1.71 -9.37
N HIS A 76 20.38 -0.92 -8.67
CA HIS A 76 21.25 0.02 -9.34
C HIS A 76 22.53 -0.63 -9.86
N GLY A 77 23.21 0.03 -10.79
CA GLY A 77 24.46 -0.44 -11.39
C GLY A 77 25.60 0.57 -11.24
N GLY A 78 26.84 0.08 -11.26
CA GLY A 78 28.05 0.90 -11.17
C GLY A 78 28.49 1.18 -9.73
N PRO A 79 29.80 1.36 -9.49
CA PRO A 79 30.33 1.66 -8.17
C PRO A 79 29.94 3.08 -7.74
N GLY A 80 29.50 3.24 -6.49
CA GLY A 80 29.14 4.53 -5.92
C GLY A 80 27.84 5.13 -6.44
N ALA A 81 27.06 4.38 -7.23
CA ALA A 81 25.68 4.73 -7.55
C ALA A 81 24.75 4.32 -6.40
N THR A 82 23.53 4.86 -6.44
CA THR A 82 22.47 4.69 -5.44
C THR A 82 21.10 4.84 -6.15
N HIS A 83 20.00 4.70 -5.42
CA HIS A 83 18.65 4.67 -5.98
C HIS A 83 18.16 5.96 -6.68
N GLU A 84 18.84 7.09 -6.51
CA GLU A 84 18.40 8.45 -6.87
C GLU A 84 18.02 8.56 -8.34
N TYR A 85 18.76 7.90 -9.25
CA TYR A 85 18.43 7.99 -10.68
C TYR A 85 17.15 7.23 -11.07
N PHE A 86 16.65 6.35 -10.18
CA PHE A 86 15.36 5.69 -10.32
C PHE A 86 14.21 6.46 -9.68
N GLU A 87 14.43 7.63 -9.05
CA GLU A 87 13.36 8.47 -8.48
C GLU A 87 12.35 8.90 -9.56
N CYS A 88 12.77 8.96 -10.82
CA CYS A 88 11.86 9.22 -11.94
C CYS A 88 10.67 8.25 -11.98
N PHE A 89 10.82 7.01 -11.51
CA PHE A 89 9.76 6.01 -11.49
C PHE A 89 8.62 6.32 -10.52
N GLU A 90 8.83 7.16 -9.50
CA GLU A 90 7.76 7.60 -8.59
C GLU A 90 6.64 8.34 -9.36
N SER A 91 6.93 8.89 -10.54
CA SER A 91 5.92 9.54 -11.40
C SER A 91 5.11 8.57 -12.27
N PHE A 92 5.58 7.34 -12.49
CA PHE A 92 5.03 6.44 -13.51
C PHE A 92 4.50 5.12 -12.95
N LEU A 93 5.13 4.56 -11.92
CA LEU A 93 4.75 3.26 -11.37
C LEU A 93 3.52 3.31 -10.43
N PRO A 94 3.34 4.33 -9.57
CA PRO A 94 2.18 4.39 -8.69
C PRO A 94 0.81 4.49 -9.40
N PRO A 95 0.65 5.26 -10.50
CA PRO A 95 -0.61 5.27 -11.27
C PRO A 95 -1.00 3.90 -11.82
N GLU A 96 -0.01 3.07 -12.16
CA GLU A 96 -0.21 1.68 -12.60
C GLU A 96 -0.40 0.71 -11.43
N GLY A 97 -0.36 1.22 -10.19
CA GLY A 97 -0.49 0.45 -8.96
C GLY A 97 0.70 -0.47 -8.69
N ILE A 98 1.86 -0.26 -9.30
CA ILE A 98 3.03 -1.14 -9.13
C ILE A 98 3.76 -0.76 -7.84
N GLU A 99 3.81 -1.67 -6.86
CA GLU A 99 4.71 -1.51 -5.71
C GLU A 99 6.15 -1.69 -6.18
N PHE A 100 7.05 -0.81 -5.75
CA PHE A 100 8.47 -0.97 -6.03
C PHE A 100 9.33 -0.69 -4.80
N ILE A 101 10.51 -1.29 -4.81
CA ILE A 101 11.47 -1.24 -3.71
C ILE A 101 12.80 -0.77 -4.29
N TYR A 102 13.30 0.37 -3.81
CA TYR A 102 14.68 0.76 -4.01
C TYR A 102 15.59 -0.11 -3.13
N TYR A 103 16.68 -0.58 -3.71
CA TYR A 103 17.69 -1.36 -3.03
C TYR A 103 19.07 -0.76 -3.27
N ASP A 104 19.68 -0.24 -2.21
CA ASP A 104 21.05 0.25 -2.27
C ASP A 104 22.00 -0.87 -1.86
N GLN A 105 22.70 -1.40 -2.85
CA GLN A 105 23.58 -2.55 -2.71
C GLN A 105 24.82 -2.25 -1.85
N LEU A 106 25.46 -3.34 -1.42
CA LEU A 106 26.76 -3.27 -0.76
C LEU A 106 27.82 -2.85 -1.80
N GLY A 107 28.56 -1.79 -1.49
CA GLY A 107 29.71 -1.33 -2.28
C GLY A 107 30.94 -2.21 -2.09
#